data_AF-A0A7Y3FCY2-F1
#
_entry.id   AF-A0A7Y3FCY2-F1
#
_cell.length_a   1.000
_cell.length_b   1.000
_cell.length_c   1.000
_cell.angle_alpha   90.00
_cell.angle_beta   90.00
_cell.angle_gamma   90.00
#
_symmetry.space_group_name_H-M   'P 1'
#
loop_
_entity.id
_entity.type
_entity.pdbx_description
1 polymer ?
#
loop_
_entity_poly.entity_id
_entity_poly.type
_entity_poly.pdbx_seq_one_letter_code
_entity_poly.pdbx_strand_id
1 'polypeptide(L)'
;MSVLNLYFLLTLAIFGGIAIDMASLISARNQLQTASDVAAHAAMVSLRNGSTVAEAKEKALDYAKANMPTGRYGDVLREENVHFGVYWQASKKFIIQDNLEEAV
;
A
#
# COMPACT_ATOMS: atom_id res chain seq x y z
N MET A 1 -21.14 33.93 -27.93
CA MET A 1 -20.56 33.60 -26.61
C MET A 1 -20.15 34.90 -25.94
N SER A 2 -20.52 35.12 -24.68
CA SER A 2 -20.08 36.30 -23.93
C SER A 2 -18.69 36.07 -23.31
N VAL A 3 -17.99 37.15 -22.98
CA VAL A 3 -16.70 37.12 -22.26
C VAL A 3 -16.85 36.39 -20.91
N LEU A 4 -17.99 36.55 -20.25
CA LEU A 4 -18.31 35.85 -18.99
C LEU A 4 -18.35 34.33 -19.16
N ASN A 5 -18.95 33.82 -20.25
CA ASN A 5 -19.02 32.39 -20.52
C ASN A 5 -17.62 31.79 -20.74
N LEU A 6 -16.69 32.56 -21.31
CA LEU A 6 -15.30 32.14 -21.48
C LEU A 6 -14.59 32.03 -20.12
N TYR A 7 -14.80 32.99 -19.21
CA TYR A 7 -14.23 32.92 -17.87
C TYR A 7 -14.73 31.70 -17.08
N PHE A 8 -16.03 31.40 -17.16
CA PHE A 8 -16.59 30.21 -16.52
C PHE A 8 -16.00 28.92 -17.11
N LEU A 9 -15.89 28.82 -18.43
CA LEU A 9 -15.26 27.66 -19.08
C LEU A 9 -13.82 27.46 -18.61
N LEU A 10 -13.01 28.52 -18.60
CA LEU A 10 -11.61 28.45 -18.15
C LEU A 10 -11.51 28.05 -16.68
N THR A 11 -12.37 28.60 -15.82
CA THR A 11 -12.38 28.29 -14.40
C THR A 11 -12.75 26.82 -14.15
N LEU A 12 -13.79 26.32 -14.85
CA LEU A 12 -14.18 24.91 -14.77
C LEU A 12 -13.09 23.98 -15.32
N ALA A 13 -12.39 24.38 -16.39
CA ALA A 13 -11.27 23.61 -16.92
C ALA A 13 -10.12 23.50 -15.91
N ILE A 14 -9.80 24.59 -15.20
CA ILE A 14 -8.78 24.59 -14.13
C ILE A 14 -9.19 23.66 -12.99
N PHE A 15 -10.43 23.77 -12.49
CA PHE A 15 -10.92 22.87 -11.44
C PHE A 15 -10.98 21.41 -11.90
N GLY A 16 -11.33 21.17 -13.17
CA GLY A 16 -11.31 19.85 -13.77
C GLY A 16 -9.91 19.23 -13.79
N GLY A 17 -8.90 20.02 -14.16
CA GLY A 17 -7.49 19.59 -14.09
C GLY A 17 -7.07 19.20 -12.68
N ILE A 18 -7.32 20.09 -11.69
CA ILE A 18 -7.01 19.83 -10.28
C ILE A 18 -7.73 18.57 -9.78
N ALA A 19 -8.99 18.38 -10.17
CA ALA A 19 -9.76 17.21 -9.77
C ALA A 19 -9.15 15.90 -10.31
N ILE A 20 -8.70 15.89 -11.56
CA ILE A 20 -8.04 14.73 -12.18
C ILE A 20 -6.71 14.43 -11.49
N ASP A 21 -5.91 15.47 -11.21
CA ASP A 21 -4.63 15.31 -10.52
C ASP A 21 -4.81 14.71 -9.11
N MET A 22 -5.80 15.22 -8.36
CA MET A 22 -6.15 14.70 -7.05
C MET A 22 -6.67 13.26 -7.11
N ALA A 23 -7.51 12.95 -8.10
CA ALA A 23 -8.03 11.59 -8.28
C ALA A 23 -6.89 10.60 -8.57
N SER A 24 -5.93 11.00 -9.41
CA SER A 24 -4.73 10.21 -9.71
C SER A 24 -3.90 9.95 -8.45
N LEU A 25 -3.65 11.00 -7.64
CA LEU A 25 -2.90 10.89 -6.39
C LEU A 25 -3.58 9.94 -5.39
N ILE A 26 -4.88 10.08 -5.21
CA ILE A 26 -5.66 9.22 -4.30
C ILE A 26 -5.67 7.78 -4.82
N SER A 27 -5.82 7.58 -6.13
CA SER A 27 -5.77 6.26 -6.74
C SER A 27 -4.42 5.57 -6.53
N ALA A 28 -3.31 6.29 -6.75
CA ALA A 28 -1.97 5.75 -6.51
C ALA A 28 -1.74 5.40 -5.04
N ARG A 29 -2.20 6.24 -4.10
CA ARG A 29 -2.11 5.96 -2.67
C ARG A 29 -2.91 4.71 -2.29
N ASN A 30 -4.14 4.59 -2.79
CA ASN A 30 -4.98 3.42 -2.52
C ASN A 30 -4.36 2.16 -3.10
N GLN A 31 -3.78 2.22 -4.30
CA GLN A 31 -3.08 1.09 -4.91
C GLN A 31 -1.91 0.62 -4.04
N LEU A 32 -1.07 1.55 -3.55
CA LEU A 32 0.03 1.23 -2.64
C LEU A 32 -0.48 0.59 -1.32
N GLN A 33 -1.54 1.14 -0.74
CA GLN A 33 -2.12 0.62 0.50
C GLN A 33 -2.68 -0.80 0.29
N THR A 34 -3.44 -1.03 -0.77
CA THR A 34 -3.97 -2.37 -1.09
C THR A 34 -2.85 -3.37 -1.34
N ALA A 35 -1.79 -2.99 -2.06
CA ALA A 35 -0.65 -3.88 -2.29
C ALA A 35 0.07 -4.24 -0.98
N SER A 36 0.23 -3.27 -0.07
CA SER A 36 0.78 -3.49 1.27
C SER A 36 -0.08 -4.44 2.11
N ASP A 37 -1.41 -4.24 2.12
CA ASP A 37 -2.34 -5.07 2.89
C ASP A 37 -2.35 -6.52 2.38
N VAL A 38 -2.32 -6.70 1.05
CA VAL A 38 -2.23 -8.03 0.44
C VAL A 38 -0.89 -8.70 0.77
N ALA A 39 0.22 -7.98 0.70
CA ALA A 39 1.54 -8.51 1.06
C ALA A 39 1.61 -8.91 2.54
N ALA A 40 1.12 -8.06 3.45
CA ALA A 40 1.04 -8.35 4.88
C ALA A 40 0.16 -9.57 5.16
N HIS A 41 -1.00 -9.66 4.50
CA HIS A 41 -1.90 -10.79 4.64
C HIS A 41 -1.27 -12.10 4.14
N ALA A 42 -0.59 -12.06 2.98
CA ALA A 42 0.11 -13.23 2.44
C ALA A 42 1.21 -13.72 3.39
N ALA A 43 1.98 -12.80 3.97
CA ALA A 43 3.01 -13.12 4.96
C ALA A 43 2.41 -13.81 6.19
N MET A 44 1.35 -13.23 6.77
CA MET A 44 0.67 -13.75 7.95
C MET A 44 0.07 -15.14 7.69
N VAL A 45 -0.59 -15.33 6.54
CA VAL A 45 -1.18 -16.63 6.16
C VAL A 45 -0.09 -17.68 5.98
N SER A 46 1.05 -17.32 5.36
CA SER A 46 2.18 -18.24 5.21
C SER A 46 2.73 -18.68 6.56
N LEU A 47 2.92 -17.73 7.49
CA LEU A 47 3.41 -18.01 8.84
C LEU A 47 2.43 -18.93 9.60
N ARG A 48 1.12 -18.63 9.55
CA ARG A 48 0.07 -19.47 10.16
C ARG A 48 0.01 -20.89 9.59
N ASN A 49 0.43 -21.08 8.35
CA ASN A 49 0.47 -22.39 7.71
C ASN A 49 1.78 -23.16 7.99
N GLY A 50 2.62 -22.68 8.92
CA GLY A 50 3.83 -23.35 9.37
C GLY A 50 5.09 -23.02 8.57
N SER A 51 5.08 -21.95 7.76
CA SER A 51 6.30 -21.46 7.11
C SER A 51 7.22 -20.78 8.11
N THR A 52 8.51 -20.72 7.82
CA THR A 52 9.45 -19.90 8.59
C THR A 52 9.21 -18.41 8.36
N VAL A 53 9.74 -17.56 9.25
CA VAL A 53 9.67 -16.10 9.11
C VAL A 53 10.28 -15.64 7.77
N ALA A 54 11.41 -16.22 7.35
CA ALA A 54 12.06 -15.88 6.09
C ALA A 54 11.18 -16.21 4.87
N GLU A 55 10.59 -17.40 4.83
CA GLU A 55 9.67 -17.81 3.77
C GLU A 55 8.40 -16.93 3.74
N ALA A 56 7.90 -16.54 4.91
CA ALA A 56 6.77 -15.63 5.02
C ALA A 56 7.08 -14.23 4.47
N LYS A 57 8.30 -13.70 4.71
CA LYS A 57 8.75 -12.43 4.11
C LYS A 57 8.91 -12.54 2.60
N GLU A 58 9.46 -13.65 2.10
CA GLU A 58 9.54 -13.92 0.66
C GLU A 58 8.15 -13.93 0.02
N LYS A 59 7.17 -14.58 0.65
CA LYS A 59 5.77 -14.54 0.19
C LYS A 59 5.19 -13.13 0.17
N ALA A 60 5.50 -12.30 1.15
CA ALA A 60 5.09 -10.90 1.14
C ALA A 60 5.60 -10.18 -0.13
N LEU A 61 6.88 -10.38 -0.46
CA LEU A 61 7.52 -9.77 -1.62
C LEU A 61 6.94 -10.26 -2.94
N ASP A 62 6.62 -11.55 -3.06
CA ASP A 62 5.98 -12.13 -4.24
C ASP A 62 4.62 -11.46 -4.52
N TYR A 63 3.79 -11.34 -3.48
CA TYR A 63 2.48 -10.72 -3.60
C TYR A 63 2.57 -9.20 -3.82
N ALA A 64 3.55 -8.52 -3.22
CA ALA A 64 3.82 -7.11 -3.51
C ALA A 64 4.19 -6.91 -5.00
N LYS A 65 5.10 -7.73 -5.54
CA LYS A 65 5.51 -7.68 -6.96
C LYS A 65 4.37 -8.05 -7.91
N ALA A 66 3.48 -8.96 -7.52
CA ALA A 66 2.32 -9.33 -8.33
C ALA A 66 1.30 -8.17 -8.44
N ASN A 67 1.09 -7.41 -7.36
CA ASN A 67 0.16 -6.28 -7.33
C ASN A 67 0.79 -4.98 -7.86
N MET A 68 2.09 -4.80 -7.67
CA MET A 68 2.86 -3.65 -8.13
C MET A 68 4.19 -4.10 -8.77
N PRO A 69 4.16 -4.48 -10.05
CA PRO A 69 5.34 -4.97 -10.77
C PRO A 69 6.49 -3.95 -10.80
N THR A 70 7.70 -4.41 -10.52
CA THR A 70 8.89 -3.57 -10.40
C THR A 70 9.23 -2.79 -11.68
N GLY A 71 8.94 -3.36 -12.85
CA GLY A 71 9.16 -2.68 -14.14
C GLY A 71 8.34 -1.39 -14.32
N ARG A 72 7.23 -1.25 -13.60
CA ARG A 72 6.35 -0.06 -13.67
C ARG A 72 6.45 0.82 -12.43
N TYR A 73 6.59 0.23 -11.25
CA TYR A 73 6.49 0.93 -9.97
C TYR A 73 7.82 1.04 -9.22
N GLY A 74 8.87 0.39 -9.72
CA GLY A 74 10.13 0.24 -8.99
C GLY A 74 10.00 -0.76 -7.83
N ASP A 75 10.99 -0.72 -6.95
CA ASP A 75 11.03 -1.58 -5.77
C ASP A 75 10.18 -0.98 -4.64
N VAL A 76 8.94 -1.43 -4.52
CA VAL A 76 7.93 -0.87 -3.60
C VAL A 76 7.96 -1.46 -2.18
N LEU A 77 8.55 -2.66 -2.03
CA LEU A 77 8.63 -3.36 -0.75
C LEU A 77 9.93 -4.15 -0.70
N ARG A 78 10.69 -3.98 0.39
CA ARG A 78 11.91 -4.73 0.65
C ARG A 78 11.74 -5.62 1.88
N GLU A 79 12.55 -6.66 1.95
CA GLU A 79 12.47 -7.64 3.03
C GLU A 79 12.67 -6.99 4.41
N GLU A 80 13.58 -6.02 4.50
CA GLU A 80 13.85 -5.27 5.73
C GLU A 80 12.67 -4.42 6.22
N ASN A 81 11.68 -4.13 5.36
CA ASN A 81 10.49 -3.39 5.71
C ASN A 81 9.34 -4.29 6.18
N VAL A 82 9.49 -5.61 6.05
CA VAL A 82 8.50 -6.59 6.53
C VAL A 82 8.88 -7.01 7.94
N HIS A 83 8.01 -6.65 8.89
CA HIS A 83 8.19 -6.95 10.31
C HIS A 83 7.01 -7.75 10.84
N PHE A 84 7.30 -8.67 11.76
CA PHE A 84 6.29 -9.37 12.52
C PHE A 84 6.23 -8.82 13.95
N GLY A 85 5.08 -8.96 14.61
CA GLY A 85 4.91 -8.38 15.93
C GLY A 85 3.52 -8.62 16.51
N VAL A 86 3.29 -7.94 17.63
CA VAL A 86 2.02 -8.01 18.36
C VAL A 86 1.45 -6.61 18.51
N TYR A 87 0.16 -6.49 18.22
CA TYR A 87 -0.59 -5.26 18.48
C TYR A 87 -1.10 -5.21 19.92
N TRP A 88 -0.59 -4.25 20.70
CA TRP A 88 -1.05 -4.00 22.06
C TRP A 88 -2.24 -3.03 22.08
N GLN A 89 -3.44 -3.54 22.40
CA GLN A 89 -4.66 -2.72 22.39
C GLN A 89 -4.65 -1.60 23.44
N ALA A 90 -4.08 -1.85 24.62
CA ALA A 90 -4.05 -0.87 25.71
C ALA A 90 -3.23 0.37 25.38
N SER A 91 -2.13 0.22 24.63
CA SER A 91 -1.23 1.31 24.25
C SER A 91 -1.42 1.79 22.81
N LYS A 92 -2.26 1.09 22.01
CA LYS A 92 -2.44 1.30 20.55
C LYS A 92 -1.11 1.31 19.79
N LYS A 93 -0.20 0.41 20.16
CA LYS A 93 1.13 0.30 19.55
C LYS A 93 1.35 -1.09 18.99
N PHE A 94 1.97 -1.14 17.82
CA PHE A 94 2.55 -2.35 17.26
C PHE A 94 3.98 -2.50 17.79
N ILE A 95 4.29 -3.65 18.39
CA ILE A 95 5.61 -3.96 18.93
C ILE A 95 6.24 -5.04 18.04
N ILE A 96 7.34 -4.69 17.39
CA ILE A 96 8.08 -5.58 16.51
C ILE A 96 8.73 -6.69 17.33
N GLN A 97 8.48 -7.93 16.92
CA GLN A 97 9.02 -9.16 17.49
C GLN A 97 9.17 -10.17 16.34
N ASP A 98 10.29 -10.06 15.62
CA ASP A 98 10.55 -10.81 14.39
C ASP A 98 10.79 -12.33 14.61
N ASN A 99 10.70 -12.81 15.84
CA ASN A 99 10.95 -14.20 16.26
C ASN A 99 9.70 -14.94 16.76
N LEU A 100 8.51 -14.37 16.61
CA LEU A 100 7.26 -15.01 17.05
C LEU A 100 6.71 -15.97 16.00
N GLU A 101 6.25 -17.14 16.46
CA GLU A 101 5.48 -18.12 15.64
C GLU A 101 4.01 -17.70 15.46
N GLU A 102 3.51 -16.78 16.30
CA GLU A 102 2.19 -16.16 16.17
C GLU A 102 2.34 -14.63 16.02
N ALA A 103 1.97 -14.10 14.86
CA ALA A 103 1.97 -12.67 14.57
C ALA A 103 0.56 -12.18 14.21
N VAL A 104 0.27 -10.91 14.53
CA VAL A 104 -1.02 -10.24 14.26
C VAL A 104 -0.80 -8.97 13.47
#